data_AF-A0A168N4K2-F1
#
_entry.id   AF-A0A168N4K2-F1
#
_cell.length_a   1.000
_cell.length_b   1.000
_cell.length_c   1.000
_cell.angle_alpha   90.00
_cell.angle_beta   90.00
_cell.angle_gamma   90.00
#
_symmetry.space_group_name_H-M   'P 1'
#
loop_
_entity.id
_entity.type
_entity.pdbx_description
1 polymer ?
#
loop_
_entity_poly.entity_id
_entity_poly.type
_entity_poly.pdbx_seq_one_letter_code
_entity_poly.pdbx_strand_id
1 'polypeptide(L)' 'STPFLNKVNKREAPDYFEVIKKPMDLGTVTKKMKNLSYRSKKEFADDLYLIYDNCLAYNTN' A
#
# COMPACT_ATOMS: atom_id res chain seq x y z
N SER A 1 -7.60 -1.98 10.62
CA SER A 1 -6.73 -2.55 9.56
C SER A 1 -7.48 -2.83 8.25
N THR A 2 -8.80 -3.07 8.27
CA THR A 2 -9.62 -3.37 7.08
C THR A 2 -9.42 -2.45 5.86
N PRO A 3 -9.29 -1.11 6.02
CA PRO A 3 -9.08 -0.20 4.89
C PRO A 3 -7.79 -0.46 4.10
N PHE A 4 -6.81 -1.13 4.70
CA PHE A 4 -5.50 -1.40 4.10
C PHE A 4 -5.40 -2.80 3.50
N LEU A 5 -6.47 -3.61 3.58
CA LEU A 5 -6.43 -5.00 3.10
C LEU A 5 -6.43 -5.09 1.58
N ASN A 6 -7.15 -4.19 0.92
CA ASN A 6 -7.31 -4.16 -0.52
C ASN A 6 -6.85 -2.82 -1.08
N LYS A 7 -6.61 -2.79 -2.40
CA LYS A 7 -6.35 -1.55 -3.12
C LYS A 7 -7.47 -0.54 -2.87
N VAL A 8 -7.09 0.73 -2.72
CA VAL A 8 -8.03 1.84 -2.59
C VAL A 8 -8.96 1.88 -3.80
N ASN A 9 -10.25 1.99 -3.52
CA ASN A 9 -11.29 2.07 -4.53
C ASN A 9 -11.41 3.51 -5.03
N LYS A 10 -11.26 3.72 -6.35
CA LYS A 10 -11.41 5.05 -6.97
C LYS A 10 -12.78 5.68 -6.72
N ARG A 11 -13.83 4.90 -6.46
CA ARG A 11 -15.15 5.46 -6.13
C ARG A 11 -15.18 6.12 -4.76
N GLU A 12 -14.38 5.62 -3.83
CA GLU A 12 -14.29 6.12 -2.44
C GLU A 12 -13.24 7.23 -2.32
N ALA A 13 -12.21 7.19 -3.15
CA ALA A 13 -11.12 8.16 -3.19
C ALA A 13 -10.73 8.45 -4.67
N PRO A 14 -11.45 9.36 -5.35
CA PRO A 14 -11.31 9.61 -6.79
C PRO A 14 -9.91 10.07 -7.23
N ASP A 15 -9.28 10.91 -6.42
CA ASP A 15 -7.97 11.53 -6.65
C ASP A 15 -6.80 10.75 -6.03
N TYR A 16 -7.07 9.62 -5.35
CA TYR A 16 -6.04 8.85 -4.64
C TYR A 16 -4.83 8.50 -5.51
N PHE A 17 -5.07 8.07 -6.76
CA PHE A 17 -3.98 7.70 -7.68
C PHE A 17 -3.32 8.90 -8.37
N GLU A 18 -3.88 10.10 -8.21
CA GLU A 18 -3.27 11.35 -8.63
C GLU A 18 -2.32 11.86 -7.55
N VAL A 19 -2.69 11.72 -6.27
CA VAL A 19 -1.87 12.09 -5.11
C VAL A 19 -0.79 11.03 -4.84
N ILE A 20 -1.17 9.76 -4.76
CA ILE A 20 -0.30 8.65 -4.39
C ILE A 20 0.30 7.97 -5.63
N LYS A 21 1.61 8.16 -5.82
CA LYS A 21 2.33 7.64 -7.00
C LYS A 21 2.69 6.16 -6.93
N LYS A 22 2.85 5.61 -5.72
CA LYS A 22 3.20 4.20 -5.51
C LYS A 22 2.22 3.55 -4.53
N PRO A 23 1.01 3.18 -5.00
CA PRO A 23 0.02 2.51 -4.16
C PRO A 23 0.53 1.17 -3.61
N MET A 24 0.16 0.84 -2.37
CA MET A 24 0.43 -0.44 -1.73
C MET A 24 -0.70 -0.80 -0.76
N ASP A 25 -0.92 -2.10 -0.56
CA ASP A 25 -1.94 -2.67 0.32
C ASP A 25 -1.49 -4.03 0.88
N LEU A 26 -2.07 -4.46 2.00
CA LEU A 26 -1.69 -5.69 2.70
C LEU A 26 -1.99 -6.96 1.88
N GLY A 27 -3.01 -6.92 1.01
CA GLY A 27 -3.30 -8.00 0.06
C GLY A 27 -2.17 -8.18 -0.96
N THR A 28 -1.68 -7.08 -1.52
CA THR A 28 -0.51 -7.06 -2.41
C THR A 28 0.76 -7.53 -1.68
N VAL A 29 1.00 -7.06 -0.44
CA VAL A 29 2.14 -7.51 0.38
C VAL A 29 2.09 -9.02 0.62
N THR A 30 0.91 -9.54 0.98
CA THR A 30 0.68 -10.98 1.20
C THR A 30 0.94 -11.78 -0.08
N LYS A 31 0.48 -11.28 -1.23
CA LYS A 31 0.72 -11.93 -2.53
C LYS A 31 2.21 -11.95 -2.88
N LYS A 32 2.93 -10.85 -2.69
CA LYS A 32 4.38 -10.78 -2.91
C LYS A 32 5.15 -11.75 -2.02
N MET A 33 4.75 -11.89 -0.76
CA MET A 33 5.35 -12.85 0.17
C MET A 33 5.12 -14.30 -0.30
N LYS A 34 3.87 -14.67 -0.62
CA LYS A 34 3.53 -16.02 -1.11
C LYS A 34 4.24 -16.37 -2.41
N ASN A 35 4.46 -15.38 -3.27
CA ASN A 35 5.16 -15.55 -4.54
C ASN A 35 6.69 -15.44 -4.42
N LEU A 36 7.24 -15.41 -3.20
CA LEU A 36 8.68 -15.24 -2.92
C LEU A 36 9.31 -14.06 -3.69
N SER A 37 8.54 -12.98 -3.87
CA SER A 37 8.96 -11.80 -4.64
C SER A 37 9.88 -10.88 -3.85
N TYR A 38 9.95 -11.04 -2.54
CA TYR A 38 10.88 -10.29 -1.69
C TYR A 38 12.22 -11.01 -1.60
N ARG A 39 13.30 -10.32 -1.96
CA ARG A 39 14.67 -10.83 -1.87
C ARG A 39 15.30 -10.57 -0.51
N SER A 40 14.69 -9.70 0.29
CA SER A 40 15.15 -9.39 1.64
C SER A 40 14.01 -9.00 2.57
N LYS A 41 14.26 -9.10 3.89
CA LYS A 41 13.34 -8.60 4.92
C LYS A 41 13.11 -7.09 4.79
N LYS A 42 14.12 -6.36 4.29
CA LYS A 42 14.03 -4.91 4.08
C LYS A 42 12.98 -4.57 3.03
N GLU A 43 12.95 -5.27 1.89
CA GLU A 43 11.95 -5.01 0.84
C GLU A 43 10.52 -5.25 1.33
N PHE A 44 10.32 -6.26 2.20
CA PHE A 44 9.04 -6.49 2.85
C PHE A 44 8.66 -5.34 3.81
N ALA A 45 9.59 -4.90 4.64
CA ALA A 45 9.37 -3.78 5.57
C ALA A 45 9.10 -2.48 4.81
N ASP A 46 9.83 -2.22 3.72
CA ASP A 46 9.66 -1.02 2.89
C ASP A 46 8.23 -0.93 2.32
N ASP A 47 7.63 -2.06 1.91
CA ASP A 47 6.23 -2.06 1.45
C ASP A 47 5.22 -1.88 2.59
N LEU A 48 5.54 -2.30 3.84
CA LEU A 48 4.71 -1.99 5.00
C LEU A 48 4.76 -0.50 5.36
N TYR A 49 5.95 0.09 5.37
CA TYR A 49 6.12 1.53 5.60
C TYR A 49 5.45 2.34 4.50
N LEU A 50 5.50 1.88 3.25
CA LEU A 50 4.81 2.54 2.14
C LEU A 50 3.29 2.62 2.33
N ILE A 51 2.65 1.61 2.95
CA ILE A 51 1.21 1.68 3.28
C ILE A 51 0.95 2.80 4.29
N TYR A 52 1.80 2.92 5.31
CA TYR A 52 1.72 3.95 6.33
C TYR A 52 1.98 5.36 5.74
N ASP A 53 3.04 5.51 4.96
CA ASP A 53 3.43 6.79 4.35
C ASP A 53 2.35 7.28 3.37
N ASN A 54 1.80 6.39 2.54
CA ASN A 54 0.68 6.73 1.65
C ASN A 54 -0.57 7.14 2.44
N CYS A 55 -0.85 6.47 3.56
CA CYS A 55 -1.97 6.82 4.43
C CYS A 55 -1.80 8.22 5.01
N LEU A 56 -0.61 8.55 5.53
CA LEU A 56 -0.35 9.89 6.05
C LEU A 56 -0.45 10.92 4.93
N ALA A 57 0.26 10.71 3.82
CA ALA A 57 0.32 11.67 2.71
C ALA A 57 -1.08 12.01 2.13
N TYR A 58 -1.99 11.04 2.10
CA TYR A 58 -3.34 11.26 1.57
C TYR A 58 -4.33 11.82 2.62
N ASN A 59 -4.25 11.37 3.88
CA ASN A 59 -5.28 11.69 4.89
C ASN A 59 -4.92 12.84 5.85
N THR A 60 -3.72 13.41 5.77
CA THR A 60 -3.30 14.53 6.62
C THR A 60 -3.29 15.89 5.92
N ASN A 61 -3.82 15.96 4.68
CA ASN A 61 -4.16 17.21 4.01
C ASN A 61 -5.65 17.56 4.22
#